data_AF-A0A212F516-F1
#
_entry.id   AF-A0A212F516-F1
#
_cell.length_a   1.000
_cell.length_b   1.000
_cell.length_c   1.000
_cell.angle_alpha   90.00
_cell.angle_beta   90.00
_cell.angle_gamma   90.00
#
_symmetry.space_group_name_H-M   'P 1'
#
loop_
_entity.id
_entity.type
_entity.pdbx_description
1 polymer ?
#
loop_
_entity_poly.entity_id
_entity_poly.type
_entity_poly.pdbx_seq_one_letter_code
_entity_poly.pdbx_strand_id
1 'polypeptide(L)'
;METISEDAEAELELDKIKKKYGSLGDSVVVVKLERTPKAGLGLSLAGHRDRSRMAVFICGLNPAGAAAKSSPPIKVGDEILEVI
;
A
#
# COMPACT_ATOMS: atom_id res chain seq x y z
N MET A 1 -10.48 18.58 -20.26
CA MET A 1 -11.80 18.20 -19.70
C MET A 1 -11.85 16.67 -19.65
N GLU A 2 -10.97 16.06 -18.84
CA GLU A 2 -10.77 14.59 -18.77
C GLU A 2 -10.56 14.08 -17.33
N THR A 3 -10.76 14.92 -16.30
CA THR A 3 -10.50 14.54 -14.90
C THR A 3 -11.63 13.72 -14.27
N ILE A 4 -12.80 13.62 -14.91
CA ILE A 4 -13.99 12.95 -14.33
C ILE A 4 -13.88 11.41 -14.42
N SER A 5 -13.10 10.87 -15.36
CA SER A 5 -13.01 9.41 -15.57
C SER A 5 -12.01 8.72 -14.65
N GLU A 6 -10.82 9.31 -14.43
CA GLU A 6 -9.76 8.68 -13.62
C GLU A 6 -10.12 8.63 -12.12
N ASP A 7 -10.76 9.68 -11.61
CA ASP A 7 -11.18 9.72 -10.21
C ASP A 7 -12.31 8.72 -9.91
N ALA A 8 -13.22 8.49 -10.88
CA ALA A 8 -14.31 7.51 -10.75
C ALA A 8 -13.80 6.06 -10.77
N GLU A 9 -12.79 5.77 -11.59
CA GLU A 9 -12.15 4.44 -11.62
C GLU A 9 -11.38 4.16 -10.32
N ALA A 10 -10.66 5.15 -9.79
CA ALA A 10 -9.98 5.03 -8.50
C ALA A 10 -10.96 4.77 -7.34
N GLU A 11 -12.13 5.41 -7.36
CA GLU A 11 -13.17 5.22 -6.36
C GLU A 11 -13.79 3.81 -6.43
N LEU A 12 -14.02 3.29 -7.65
CA LEU A 12 -14.48 1.91 -7.86
C LEU A 12 -13.46 0.88 -7.35
N GLU A 13 -12.16 1.10 -7.56
CA GLU A 13 -11.11 0.20 -7.06
C GLU A 13 -11.03 0.22 -5.53
N LEU A 14 -11.12 1.40 -4.90
CA LEU A 14 -11.18 1.51 -3.44
C LEU A 14 -12.35 0.71 -2.86
N ASP A 15 -13.51 0.76 -3.51
CA ASP A 15 -14.70 -0.02 -3.10
C ASP A 15 -14.50 -1.53 -3.24
N LYS A 16 -13.80 -1.99 -4.28
CA LYS A 16 -13.43 -3.41 -4.43
C LYS A 16 -12.48 -3.86 -3.33
N ILE A 17 -11.46 -3.05 -3.01
CA ILE A 17 -10.48 -3.34 -1.96
C ILE A 17 -11.18 -3.43 -0.60
N LYS A 18 -12.05 -2.47 -0.27
CA LYS A 18 -12.82 -2.47 0.99
C LYS A 18 -13.72 -3.71 1.10
N LYS A 19 -14.35 -4.14 0.01
CA LYS A 19 -15.16 -5.38 0.01
C LYS A 19 -14.30 -6.63 0.16
N LYS A 20 -13.15 -6.70 -0.52
CA LYS A 20 -12.24 -7.86 -0.52
C LYS A 20 -11.58 -8.07 0.84
N TYR A 21 -11.15 -6.99 1.49
CA TYR A 21 -10.40 -7.03 2.75
C TYR A 21 -11.21 -6.56 3.97
N GLY A 22 -12.51 -6.28 3.82
CA GLY A 22 -13.36 -5.77 4.90
C GLY A 22 -13.46 -6.70 6.11
N SER A 23 -13.18 -8.00 5.96
CA SER A 23 -13.11 -8.95 7.07
C SER A 23 -11.88 -8.75 7.97
N LEU A 24 -10.85 -8.04 7.51
CA LEU A 24 -9.68 -7.65 8.31
C LEU A 24 -9.96 -6.45 9.22
N GLY A 25 -11.13 -5.82 9.09
CA GLY A 25 -11.58 -4.70 9.92
C GLY A 25 -10.98 -3.35 9.53
N ASP A 26 -11.04 -2.40 10.45
CA ASP A 26 -10.69 -0.98 10.21
C ASP A 26 -9.18 -0.71 10.06
N SER A 27 -8.33 -1.74 10.13
CA SER A 27 -6.88 -1.61 9.97
C SER A 27 -6.41 -1.57 8.52
N VAL A 28 -7.31 -1.78 7.56
CA VAL A 28 -6.97 -1.75 6.13
C VAL A 28 -6.86 -0.29 5.67
N VAL A 29 -5.66 0.09 5.24
CA VAL A 29 -5.38 1.42 4.68
C VAL A 29 -4.94 1.31 3.23
N VAL A 30 -5.38 2.27 2.41
CA VAL A 30 -4.93 2.41 1.03
C VAL A 30 -4.11 3.68 0.93
N VAL A 31 -2.93 3.57 0.33
CA VAL A 31 -1.97 4.68 0.23
C VAL A 31 -1.52 4.82 -1.21
N LYS A 32 -1.74 6.01 -1.77
CA LYS A 32 -1.20 6.37 -3.09
C LYS A 32 0.20 6.96 -2.91
N LEU A 33 1.18 6.39 -3.60
CA LEU A 33 2.57 6.83 -3.55
C LEU A 33 3.06 7.18 -4.95
N GLU A 34 3.77 8.29 -5.06
CA GLU A 34 4.50 8.64 -6.28
C GLU A 34 5.90 8.03 -6.23
N ARG A 35 6.22 7.24 -7.25
CA ARG A 35 7.53 6.59 -7.36
C ARG A 35 8.58 7.62 -7.76
N THR A 36 9.61 7.76 -6.95
CA THR A 36 10.77 8.59 -7.32
C THR A 36 11.69 7.80 -8.28
N PRO A 37 12.25 8.43 -9.33
CA PRO A 37 13.13 7.74 -10.27
C PRO A 37 14.39 7.15 -9.62
N LYS A 38 14.94 7.83 -8.60
CA LYS A 38 16.20 7.46 -7.96
C LYS A 38 16.04 6.50 -6.77
N ALA A 39 14.98 6.65 -5.97
CA ALA A 39 14.81 5.91 -4.72
C ALA A 39 13.60 4.95 -4.71
N GLY A 40 12.82 4.93 -5.80
CA GLY A 40 11.59 4.15 -5.86
C GLY A 40 10.57 4.62 -4.82
N LEU A 41 9.89 3.67 -4.18
CA LEU A 41 8.95 3.92 -3.09
C LEU A 41 9.62 4.05 -1.72
N GLY A 42 10.81 3.45 -1.54
CA GLY A 42 11.53 3.45 -0.27
C GLY A 42 11.05 2.41 0.75
N LEU A 43 10.56 1.26 0.29
CA LEU A 43 10.10 0.14 1.12
C LEU A 43 11.16 -0.96 1.16
N SER A 44 11.43 -1.51 2.35
CA SER A 44 12.12 -2.79 2.53
C SER A 44 11.13 -3.86 2.94
N LEU A 45 11.19 -5.02 2.30
CA LEU A 45 10.18 -6.07 2.43
C LEU A 45 10.77 -7.32 3.08
N ALA A 46 9.96 -8.00 3.89
CA ALA A 46 10.26 -9.31 4.45
C ALA A 46 9.12 -10.28 4.14
N GLY A 47 9.47 -11.53 3.87
CA GLY A 47 8.50 -12.62 3.78
C GLY A 47 8.08 -13.12 5.16
N HIS A 48 6.93 -13.79 5.21
CA HIS A 48 6.46 -14.45 6.41
C HIS A 48 7.41 -15.57 6.87
N ARG A 49 7.53 -15.77 8.19
CA ARG A 49 8.39 -16.82 8.79
C ARG A 49 7.97 -18.23 8.38
N ASP A 50 6.66 -18.45 8.40
CA ASP A 50 6.05 -19.69 7.92
C ASP A 50 5.92 -19.60 6.39
N ARG A 51 6.71 -20.44 5.70
CA ARG A 51 6.85 -20.45 4.23
C ARG A 51 5.62 -20.98 3.50
N SER A 52 4.64 -21.55 4.21
CA SER A 52 3.35 -21.91 3.62
C SER A 52 2.44 -20.69 3.42
N ARG A 53 2.74 -19.58 4.09
CA ARG A 53 1.98 -18.32 3.99
C ARG A 53 2.71 -17.33 3.09
N MET A 54 2.04 -16.96 2.02
CA MET A 54 2.51 -15.93 1.09
C MET A 54 2.10 -14.54 1.60
N ALA A 55 2.72 -14.09 2.68
CA ALA A 55 2.52 -12.75 3.23
C ALA A 55 3.83 -11.94 3.18
N VAL A 56 3.69 -10.66 2.89
CA VAL A 56 4.78 -9.71 2.71
C VAL A 56 4.59 -8.55 3.68
N PHE A 57 5.63 -8.26 4.46
CA PHE A 57 5.61 -7.24 5.49
C PHE A 57 6.64 -6.17 5.21
N ILE A 58 6.35 -4.96 5.67
CA ILE A 58 7.31 -3.85 5.64
C ILE A 58 8.26 -4.01 6.82
N CYS A 59 9.54 -4.28 6.53
CA CYS A 59 10.57 -4.41 7.56
C CYS A 59 11.43 -3.15 7.72
N GLY A 60 11.32 -2.20 6.79
CA GLY A 60 12.06 -0.95 6.83
C GLY A 60 11.50 0.10 5.87
N LEU A 61 11.73 1.37 6.23
CA LEU A 61 11.36 2.54 5.45
C LEU A 61 12.59 3.39 5.22
N ASN A 62 12.82 3.82 3.99
CA ASN A 62 13.82 4.84 3.69
C ASN A 62 13.27 6.21 4.16
N PRO A 63 13.90 6.89 5.13
CA PRO A 63 13.39 8.18 5.65
C PRO A 63 13.26 9.27 4.58
N ALA A 64 14.06 9.20 3.50
CA ALA A 64 13.97 10.13 2.38
C ALA A 64 12.93 9.73 1.32
N GLY A 65 12.42 8.50 1.37
CA GLY A 65 11.51 7.91 0.37
C GLY A 65 10.07 8.38 0.47
N ALA A 66 9.28 8.10 -0.58
CA ALA A 66 7.88 8.49 -0.65
C ALA A 66 7.01 7.78 0.41
N ALA A 67 7.26 6.50 0.67
CA ALA A 67 6.51 5.72 1.65
C ALA A 67 6.65 6.28 3.08
N ALA A 68 7.83 6.81 3.46
CA ALA A 68 8.04 7.38 4.80
C ALA A 68 7.30 8.71 5.02
N LYS A 69 6.85 9.36 3.93
CA LYS A 69 6.13 10.64 3.95
C LYS A 69 4.65 10.47 3.62
N SER A 70 4.16 9.22 3.59
CA SER A 70 2.81 8.92 3.13
C SER A 70 1.75 9.41 4.10
N SER A 71 0.55 9.65 3.57
CA SER A 71 -0.65 9.91 4.35
C SER A 71 -1.81 9.09 3.75
N PRO A 72 -2.42 8.14 4.49
CA PRO A 72 -2.10 7.75 5.87
C PRO A 72 -0.69 7.13 6.02
N PRO A 73 -0.12 7.13 7.24
CA PRO A 73 1.25 6.69 7.46
C PRO A 73 1.39 5.18 7.31
N ILE A 74 2.34 4.75 6.47
CA ILE A 74 2.82 3.38 6.40
C ILE A 74 3.84 3.14 7.51
N LYS A 75 3.80 1.98 8.15
CA LYS A 75 4.66 1.62 9.29
C LYS A 75 5.39 0.29 9.06
N VAL A 76 6.49 0.14 9.78
CA VAL A 76 7.16 -1.16 9.90
C VAL A 76 6.22 -2.13 10.62
N GLY A 77 6.06 -3.34 10.07
CA GLY A 77 5.13 -4.36 10.55
C GLY A 77 3.82 -4.43 9.76
N ASP A 78 3.50 -3.42 8.95
CA ASP A 78 2.33 -3.46 8.08
C ASP A 78 2.47 -4.57 7.02
N GLU A 79 1.36 -5.25 6.73
CA GLU A 79 1.26 -6.28 5.69
C GLU A 79 0.80 -5.66 4.36
N ILE A 80 1.48 -6.00 3.27
CA ILE A 80 1.08 -5.60 1.93
C ILE A 80 0.08 -6.60 1.41
N LEU A 81 -1.17 -6.16 1.26
CA LEU A 81 -2.26 -6.96 0.72
C LEU A 81 -2.28 -6.94 -0.81
N GLU A 82 -2.07 -5.76 -1.41
CA GLU A 82 -2.18 -5.56 -2.86
C GLU A 82 -1.38 -4.33 -3.32
N VAL A 83 -0.95 -4.35 -4.58
CA VAL A 83 -0.34 -3.20 -5.28
C VAL A 83 -1.07 -3.08 -6.62
N ILE A 84 -1.64 -1.90 -6.87
CA ILE A 84 -2.45 -1.53 -8.05
C ILE A 84 -1.72 -0.50 -8.89
#